data_AF-A0A533XT07-F1
#
_entry.id   AF-A0A533XT07-F1
#
_cell.length_a   1.000
_cell.length_b   1.000
_cell.length_c   1.000
_cell.angle_alpha   90.00
_cell.angle_beta   90.00
_cell.angle_gamma   90.00
#
_symmetry.space_group_name_H-M   'P 1'
#
loop_
_entity.id
_entity.type
_entity.pdbx_description
1 polymer ?
#
loop_
_entity_poly.entity_id
_entity_poly.type
_entity_poly.pdbx_seq_one_letter_code
_entity_poly.pdbx_strand_id
1 'polypeptide(L)'
;MTFDLNLTVSDLLLVLPEVWVTLWICVVLCVDFLRPRTSQRTIAGLSVAGMGVALVFLLGYYADGTSGVLFKGMFVLDRLALFFKILVIG
;
A
#
# COMPACT_ATOMS: atom_id res chain seq x y z
N MET A 1 -5.15 -25.99 -14.13
CA MET A 1 -5.53 -24.56 -14.04
C MET A 1 -4.23 -23.76 -13.96
N THR A 2 -3.69 -23.38 -15.11
CA THR A 2 -2.49 -22.55 -15.20
C THR A 2 -2.92 -21.10 -15.16
N PHE A 3 -2.59 -20.41 -14.07
CA PHE A 3 -2.76 -18.96 -13.97
C PHE A 3 -1.61 -18.32 -14.73
N ASP A 4 -1.82 -18.01 -16.02
CA ASP A 4 -0.94 -17.12 -16.77
C ASP A 4 -1.14 -15.69 -16.24
N LEU A 5 -0.54 -15.41 -15.08
CA LEU A 5 -0.33 -14.06 -14.56
C LEU A 5 0.72 -13.38 -15.43
N ASN A 6 0.31 -12.89 -16.59
CA ASN A 6 1.09 -11.92 -17.36
C ASN A 6 0.96 -10.55 -16.66
N LEU A 7 1.45 -10.47 -15.42
CA LEU A 7 1.63 -9.21 -14.71
C LEU A 7 2.90 -8.58 -15.27
N THR A 8 2.75 -7.58 -16.13
CA THR A 8 3.88 -6.76 -16.52
C THR A 8 4.43 -6.07 -15.27
N VAL A 9 5.75 -5.90 -15.18
CA VAL A 9 6.39 -5.29 -14.00
C VAL A 9 5.79 -3.91 -13.68
N SER A 10 5.37 -3.19 -14.71
CA SER A 10 4.64 -1.92 -14.60
C SER A 10 3.30 -2.04 -13.84
N ASP A 11 2.59 -3.16 -13.98
CA ASP A 11 1.34 -3.41 -13.25
C ASP A 11 1.61 -3.63 -11.77
N LEU A 12 2.69 -4.32 -11.43
CA LEU A 12 3.09 -4.51 -10.04
C LEU A 12 3.47 -3.19 -9.37
N LEU A 13 4.09 -2.25 -10.10
CA LEU A 13 4.36 -0.91 -9.59
C LEU A 13 3.06 -0.18 -9.23
N LEU A 14 2.02 -0.24 -10.07
CA LEU A 14 0.75 0.44 -9.81
C LEU A 14 0.05 -0.01 -8.52
N VAL A 15 0.24 -1.27 -8.09
CA VAL A 15 -0.33 -1.87 -6.86
C VAL A 15 0.64 -1.80 -5.68
N LEU A 16 1.88 -1.35 -5.90
CA LEU A 16 2.94 -1.31 -4.89
C LEU A 16 2.52 -0.68 -3.54
N PRO A 17 1.84 0.49 -3.48
CA PRO A 17 1.46 1.07 -2.18
C PRO A 17 0.47 0.20 -1.41
N GLU A 18 -0.36 -0.57 -2.10
CA GLU A 18 -1.36 -1.44 -1.48
C GLU A 18 -0.71 -2.72 -0.96
N VAL A 19 0.15 -3.34 -1.77
CA VAL A 19 0.97 -4.48 -1.33
C VAL A 19 1.80 -4.09 -0.11
N TRP A 20 2.38 -2.88 -0.11
CA TRP A 20 3.14 -2.38 1.02
C TRP A 20 2.31 -2.28 2.30
N VAL A 21 1.12 -1.67 2.24
CA VAL A 21 0.24 -1.54 3.41
C VAL A 21 -0.19 -2.91 3.93
N THR A 22 -0.56 -3.84 3.05
CA THR A 22 -0.93 -5.21 3.45
C THR A 22 0.24 -5.92 4.13
N LEU A 23 1.44 -5.84 3.56
CA LEU A 23 2.64 -6.45 4.11
C LEU A 23 2.98 -5.82 5.47
N TRP A 24 2.84 -4.50 5.60
CA TRP A 24 3.10 -3.80 6.85
C TRP A 24 2.14 -4.20 7.96
N ILE A 25 0.84 -4.37 7.65
CA ILE A 25 -0.14 -4.90 8.60
C ILE A 25 0.26 -6.31 9.07
N CYS A 26 0.69 -7.19 8.15
CA CYS A 26 1.18 -8.51 8.52
C CYS A 26 2.39 -8.43 9.46
N VAL A 27 3.34 -7.51 9.21
CA VAL A 27 4.50 -7.29 10.08
C VAL A 27 4.06 -6.78 11.46
N VAL A 28 3.14 -5.82 11.52
CA VAL A 28 2.59 -5.30 12.78
C VAL A 28 1.92 -6.42 13.58
N LEU A 29 1.14 -7.28 12.93
CA LEU A 29 0.50 -8.44 13.57
C LEU A 29 1.51 -9.46 14.07
N CYS A 30 2.56 -9.77 13.29
CA CYS A 30 3.64 -10.64 13.75
C CYS A 30 4.36 -10.06 14.97
N VAL A 31 4.61 -8.75 15.01
CA VAL A 31 5.25 -8.07 16.14
C VAL A 31 4.36 -8.10 17.38
N ASP A 32 3.06 -7.88 17.22
CA ASP A 32 2.06 -7.97 18.29
C ASP A 32 2.05 -9.39 18.89
N PHE A 33 2.06 -10.42 18.04
CA PHE A 33 2.09 -11.82 18.47
C PHE A 33 3.40 -12.22 19.17
N LEU A 34 4.55 -11.71 18.70
CA LEU A 34 5.87 -12.03 19.28
C LEU A 34 6.11 -11.31 20.62
N ARG A 35 5.50 -10.14 20.84
CA ARG A 35 5.61 -9.38 22.09
C ARG A 35 4.25 -8.88 22.58
N PRO A 36 3.47 -9.74 23.28
CA PRO A 36 2.15 -9.36 23.82
C PRO A 36 2.18 -8.30 24.94
N ARG A 37 3.36 -7.91 25.46
CA ARG A 37 3.52 -6.82 26.46
C ARG A 37 4.02 -5.50 25.88
N THR A 38 4.04 -5.35 24.55
CA THR A 38 4.47 -4.09 23.95
C THR A 38 3.46 -2.99 24.27
N SER A 39 3.93 -1.82 24.69
CA SER A 39 3.08 -0.66 24.93
C SER A 39 2.28 -0.34 23.67
N GLN A 40 0.97 -0.13 23.79
CA GLN A 40 0.10 0.29 22.69
C GLN A 40 0.66 1.50 21.92
N ARG A 41 1.46 2.36 22.59
CA ARG A 41 2.15 3.49 21.95
C ARG A 41 3.20 3.06 20.91
N THR A 42 3.92 1.97 21.14
CA THR A 42 4.94 1.48 20.20
C THR A 42 4.30 0.86 18.97
N ILE A 43 3.20 0.11 19.13
CA ILE A 43 2.47 -0.46 18.00
C ILE A 43 1.79 0.65 17.18
N ALA A 44 1.19 1.63 17.85
CA ALA A 44 0.64 2.82 17.18
C ALA A 44 1.73 3.57 16.39
N GLY A 45 2.91 3.78 16.98
CA GLY A 45 4.04 4.40 16.28
C GLY A 45 4.52 3.61 15.07
N LEU A 46 4.54 2.27 15.15
CA LEU A 46 4.93 1.40 14.04
C LEU A 46 3.90 1.43 12.90
N SER A 47 2.60 1.49 13.22
CA SER A 47 1.54 1.62 12.22
C SER A 47 1.58 2.99 11.53
N VAL A 48 1.77 4.08 12.29
CA VAL A 48 1.92 5.43 11.73
C VAL A 48 3.15 5.53 10.83
N ALA A 49 4.26 4.90 11.22
CA ALA A 49 5.46 4.84 10.38
C ALA A 49 5.18 4.13 9.04
N GLY A 50 4.45 3.01 9.06
CA GLY A 50 4.05 2.30 7.83
C GLY A 50 3.14 3.12 6.92
N MET A 51 2.17 3.82 7.52
CA MET A 51 1.29 4.76 6.79
C MET A 51 2.06 5.93 6.21
N GLY A 52 3.05 6.48 6.93
CA GLY A 52 3.91 7.54 6.42
C GLY A 52 4.71 7.11 5.19
N VAL A 53 5.25 5.89 5.19
CA VAL A 53 5.95 5.34 4.01
C VAL A 53 4.98 5.16 2.84
N ALA A 54 3.76 4.65 3.08
CA ALA A 54 2.74 4.56 2.05
C ALA A 54 2.39 5.94 1.47
N LEU A 55 2.25 6.96 2.31
CA LEU A 55 1.96 8.34 1.90
C LEU A 55 3.06 8.88 0.97
N VAL A 56 4.34 8.66 1.27
CA VAL A 56 5.46 9.06 0.41
C VAL A 56 5.38 8.38 -0.96
N PHE A 57 5.07 7.08 -1.01
CA PHE A 57 4.88 6.38 -2.29
C PHE A 57 3.72 6.98 -3.10
N LEU A 58 2.60 7.26 -2.44
CA LEU A 58 1.45 7.89 -3.11
C LEU A 58 1.74 9.29 -3.63
N LEU A 59 2.50 10.11 -2.90
CA LEU A 59 2.94 11.42 -3.38
C LEU A 59 3.87 11.30 -4.60
N GLY A 60 4.75 10.28 -4.60
CA GLY A 60 5.58 9.94 -5.76
C GLY A 60 4.74 9.61 -6.99
N TYR A 61 3.73 8.74 -6.86
CA TYR A 61 2.79 8.41 -7.94
C TYR A 61 2.00 9.62 -8.44
N TYR A 62 1.61 10.52 -7.53
CA TYR A 62 0.92 11.76 -7.89
C TYR A 62 1.83 12.70 -8.71
N ALA A 63 3.11 12.82 -8.35
CA ALA A 63 4.08 13.64 -9.05
C ALA A 63 4.46 13.08 -10.43
N ASP A 64 4.59 11.75 -10.54
CA ASP A 64 4.93 11.05 -11.78
C ASP A 64 3.74 10.98 -12.75
N GLY A 65 2.51 11.23 -12.26
CA GLY A 65 1.31 11.25 -13.07
C GLY A 65 0.92 9.89 -13.63
N THR A 66 1.36 8.81 -12.98
CA THR A 66 1.15 7.43 -13.43
C THR A 66 -0.33 7.09 -13.38
N SER A 67 -0.89 6.70 -14.52
CA SER A 67 -2.27 6.23 -14.65
C SER A 67 -2.29 4.86 -15.33
N GLY A 68 -3.17 3.98 -14.88
CA GLY A 68 -3.21 2.61 -15.36
C GLY A 68 -4.48 1.88 -14.97
N VAL A 69 -4.89 0.97 -15.84
CA VAL A 69 -6.00 0.04 -15.60
C VAL A 69 -5.43 -1.37 -15.44
N LEU A 70 -5.69 -1.98 -14.30
CA LEU A 70 -5.22 -3.33 -13.95
C LEU A 70 -6.36 -4.32 -13.83
N PHE A 71 -5.99 -5.60 -13.85
CA PHE A 71 -6.90 -6.73 -13.59
C PHE A 71 -8.17 -6.66 -14.46
N LYS A 72 -8.02 -6.49 -15.78
CA LYS A 72 -9.15 -6.33 -16.72
C LYS A 72 -10.14 -5.23 -16.31
N GLY A 73 -9.65 -4.14 -15.72
CA GLY A 73 -10.47 -2.98 -15.32
C GLY A 73 -11.07 -3.06 -13.91
N MET A 74 -10.71 -4.08 -13.10
CA MET A 74 -11.11 -4.11 -11.69
C MET A 74 -10.38 -3.07 -10.85
N PHE A 75 -9.19 -2.66 -11.27
CA PHE A 75 -8.40 -1.66 -10.58
C PHE A 75 -8.05 -0.51 -11.51
N VAL A 76 -8.53 0.68 -11.20
CA VAL A 76 -8.26 1.88 -12.00
C VAL A 76 -7.53 2.86 -11.11
N LEU A 77 -6.26 3.12 -11.43
CA LEU A 77 -5.46 4.14 -10.78
C LEU A 77 -5.53 5.42 -11.63
N ASP A 78 -6.37 6.35 -11.18
CA ASP A 78 -6.52 7.70 -11.74
C ASP A 78 -6.11 8.74 -10.69
N ARG A 79 -5.85 9.98 -11.11
CA ARG A 79 -5.53 11.11 -10.23
C ARG A 79 -6.60 11.33 -9.16
N LEU A 80 -7.87 11.07 -9.48
CA LEU A 80 -8.97 11.13 -8.51
C LEU A 80 -8.86 10.02 -7.45
N ALA A 81 -8.52 8.79 -7.85
CA ALA A 81 -8.31 7.68 -6.92
C ALA A 81 -7.09 7.92 -6.02
N LEU A 82 -6.00 8.46 -6.59
CA LEU A 82 -4.81 8.86 -5.84
C LEU A 82 -5.12 9.95 -4.81
N PHE A 83 -5.90 10.97 -5.17
CA PHE A 83 -6.33 12.02 -4.25
C PHE A 83 -7.10 11.44 -3.04
N PHE A 84 -8.07 10.56 -3.28
CA PHE A 84 -8.82 9.92 -2.19
C PHE A 84 -7.92 9.06 -1.29
N LYS A 85 -6.96 8.33 -1.87
CA LYS A 85 -6.03 7.53 -1.07
C LYS A 85 -5.11 8.40 -0.22
N ILE A 86 -4.62 9.52 -0.75
CA ILE A 86 -3.82 10.48 0.02
C ILE A 86 -4.66 11.07 1.16
N LEU A 87 -5.92 11.44 0.89
CA LEU A 87 -6.84 11.98 1.90
C LEU A 87 -7.20 10.99 3.02
N VAL A 88 -7.26 9.70 2.73
CA VAL A 88 -7.54 8.67 3.75
C VAL A 88 -6.32 8.40 4.63
N ILE A 89 -5.11 8.52 4.10
CA ILE A 89 -3.86 8.24 4.83
C ILE A 89 -3.37 9.46 5.61
N GLY A 90 -3.52 10.67 5.07
CA GLY A 90 -3.11 11.94 5.69
C GLY A 90 -4.16 12.51 6.62
#